data_AF-A0AAU9L9Q7-F1
#
_entry.id   AF-A0AAU9L9Q7-F1
#
_cell.length_a   1.000
_cell.length_b   1.000
_cell.length_c   1.000
_cell.angle_alpha   90.00
_cell.angle_beta   90.00
_cell.angle_gamma   90.00
#
_symmetry.space_group_name_H-M   'P 1'
#
loop_
_entity.id
_entity.type
_entity.pdbx_description
1 polymer ?
#
loop_
_entity_poly.entity_id
_entity_poly.type
_entity_poly.pdbx_seq_one_letter_code
_entity_poly.pdbx_strand_id
1 'polypeptide(L)' 'MVDAPILVDASNGAEFYKQPIYYFLGHFSKFVPAGSQRIKLSLAAHAKNAQTFLVVVPLHSIVTVILPRSTNTTVLK' A
#
# COMPACT_ATOMS: atom_id res chain seq x y z
N MET A 1 14.51 -18.57 2.88
CA MET A 1 13.79 -18.07 4.07
C MET A 1 12.59 -17.28 3.56
N VAL A 2 11.40 -17.47 4.12
CA VAL A 2 10.13 -16.86 3.67
C VAL A 2 9.53 -16.05 4.81
N ASP A 3 8.73 -15.03 4.48
CA ASP A 3 8.07 -14.13 5.44
C ASP A 3 6.55 -14.08 5.19
N ALA A 4 5.76 -13.57 6.15
CA ALA A 4 4.29 -13.55 6.07
C ALA A 4 3.67 -12.25 6.60
N PRO A 5 2.68 -11.64 5.89
CA PRO A 5 2.09 -10.35 6.30
C PRO A 5 1.57 -10.29 7.75
N ILE A 6 1.14 -11.43 8.29
CA ILE A 6 0.73 -11.58 9.68
C ILE A 6 1.57 -12.69 10.30
N LEU A 7 2.19 -12.39 11.43
CA LEU A 7 2.85 -13.38 12.29
C LEU A 7 1.96 -13.64 13.50
N VAL A 8 1.71 -14.91 13.82
CA VAL A 8 0.90 -15.31 14.98
C VAL A 8 1.85 -15.82 16.06
N ASP A 9 1.67 -15.38 17.31
CA ASP A 9 2.38 -15.99 18.44
C ASP A 9 1.77 -17.38 18.71
N ALA A 10 2.47 -18.43 18.28
CA ALA A 10 2.03 -19.80 18.47
C ALA A 10 2.08 -20.27 19.92
N SER A 11 2.83 -19.58 20.80
CA SER A 11 3.04 -20.01 22.18
C SER A 11 1.89 -19.56 23.09
N ASN A 12 1.46 -18.30 22.97
CA ASN A 12 0.38 -17.74 23.77
C ASN A 12 -0.94 -17.56 22.99
N GLY A 13 -0.93 -17.68 21.66
CA GLY A 13 -2.12 -17.76 20.79
C GLY A 13 -3.04 -16.53 20.74
N ALA A 14 -2.88 -15.58 21.66
CA ALA A 14 -3.76 -14.42 21.81
C ALA A 14 -3.32 -13.22 20.96
N GLU A 15 -2.06 -13.20 20.50
CA GLU A 15 -1.48 -12.07 19.80
C GLU A 15 -1.07 -12.40 18.37
N PHE A 16 -1.17 -11.40 17.50
CA PHE A 16 -0.63 -11.44 16.15
C PHE A 16 -0.05 -10.08 15.77
N TYR A 17 1.03 -10.13 14.98
CA TYR A 17 1.78 -8.96 14.55
C TYR A 17 1.54 -8.71 13.07
N LYS A 18 1.07 -7.49 12.76
CA LYS A 18 0.89 -7.02 11.39
C LYS A 18 2.22 -6.46 10.89
N GLN A 19 2.85 -7.17 9.97
CA GLN A 19 4.08 -6.71 9.35
C GLN A 19 3.82 -5.53 8.39
N PRO A 20 4.86 -4.77 7.99
CA PRO A 20 4.72 -3.72 6.97
C PRO A 20 4.03 -4.19 5.67
N ILE A 21 4.22 -5.45 5.28
CA ILE A 21 3.59 -6.06 4.10
C ILE A 21 2.05 -6.09 4.24
N TYR A 22 1.51 -6.28 5.44
CA TYR A 22 0.07 -6.22 5.69
C TYR A 22 -0.52 -4.87 5.32
N TYR A 23 0.13 -3.78 5.74
CA TYR A 23 -0.33 -2.42 5.43
C TYR A 23 -0.13 -2.07 3.96
N PHE A 24 1.00 -2.50 3.37
CA PHE A 24 1.25 -2.35 1.95
C PHE A 24 0.14 -3.00 1.12
N LEU A 25 -0.17 -4.28 1.36
CA LEU A 25 -1.27 -4.97 0.67
C LEU A 25 -2.64 -4.36 0.97
N GLY A 26 -2.84 -3.86 2.19
CA GLY A 26 -4.06 -3.18 2.62
C GLY A 26 -4.39 -1.94 1.78
N HIS A 27 -3.38 -1.16 1.39
CA HIS A 27 -3.58 0.02 0.52
C HIS A 27 -4.13 -0.32 -0.86
N PHE A 28 -3.93 -1.54 -1.35
CA PHE A 28 -4.43 -1.98 -2.65
C PHE A 28 -5.74 -2.74 -2.49
N SER A 29 -5.73 -3.82 -1.69
CA SER A 29 -6.85 -4.74 -1.53
C SER A 29 -8.14 -4.07 -1.03
N LYS A 30 -8.04 -3.04 -0.18
CA LYS A 30 -9.21 -2.31 0.32
C LYS A 30 -9.85 -1.39 -0.71
N PHE A 31 -9.05 -0.81 -1.60
CA PHE A 31 -9.50 0.30 -2.46
C PHE A 31 -9.49 -0.04 -3.95
N VAL A 32 -8.95 -1.19 -4.34
CA VAL A 32 -8.87 -1.67 -5.73
C VAL A 32 -9.62 -3.00 -5.82
N PRO A 33 -10.96 -2.99 -5.97
CA PRO A 33 -11.74 -4.22 -6.15
C PRO A 33 -11.50 -4.83 -7.54
N ALA A 34 -11.95 -6.08 -7.72
CA ALA A 34 -11.89 -6.76 -9.01
C ALA A 34 -12.62 -5.96 -10.11
N GLY A 35 -12.07 -5.99 -11.32
CA GLY A 35 -12.58 -5.22 -12.47
C GLY A 35 -12.08 -3.78 -12.54
N SER A 36 -11.30 -3.32 -11.56
CA SER A 36 -10.67 -2.00 -11.63
C SER A 36 -9.58 -1.94 -12.71
N GLN A 37 -9.43 -0.78 -13.36
CA GLN A 37 -8.46 -0.58 -14.45
C GLN A 37 -7.40 0.46 -14.09
N ARG A 38 -6.13 0.13 -14.34
CA ARG A 38 -5.00 1.05 -14.14
C ARG A 38 -4.97 2.10 -15.24
N ILE A 39 -4.84 3.37 -14.86
CA ILE A 39 -4.70 4.49 -15.79
C ILE A 39 -3.31 5.10 -15.68
N LYS A 40 -2.78 5.59 -16.81
CA LYS A 40 -1.48 6.29 -16.86
C LYS A 40 -1.58 7.62 -16.13
N LEU A 41 -0.69 7.82 -15.16
CA LEU A 41 -0.54 9.07 -14.42
C LEU A 41 0.63 9.87 -15.00
N SER A 42 0.41 11.17 -15.27
CA SER A 42 1.50 12.11 -15.58
C SER A 42 1.80 12.93 -14.33
N LEU A 43 2.94 12.64 -13.69
CA LEU A 43 3.38 13.32 -12.48
C LEU A 43 4.09 14.64 -12.83
N ALA A 44 3.85 15.69 -12.04
CA ALA A 44 4.59 16.94 -12.16
C ALA A 44 6.09 16.71 -11.84
N ALA A 45 6.96 17.52 -12.44
CA ALA A 45 8.42 17.34 -12.41
C ALA A 45 9.06 17.30 -11.00
N HIS A 46 8.33 17.69 -9.95
CA HIS A 46 8.79 17.66 -8.55
C HIS A 46 8.52 16.32 -7.82
N ALA A 47 7.74 15.41 -8.42
CA ALA A 47 7.36 14.14 -7.80
C ALA A 47 8.19 12.94 -8.31
N LYS A 48 9.48 13.16 -8.62
CA LYS A 48 10.34 12.15 -9.30
C LYS A 48 10.58 10.87 -8.50
N ASN A 49 10.41 10.91 -7.18
CA ASN A 49 10.72 9.78 -6.28
C ASN A 49 9.47 9.06 -5.73
N ALA A 50 8.27 9.46 -6.13
CA ALA A 50 7.04 8.81 -5.70
C ALA A 50 6.66 7.70 -6.69
N GLN A 51 6.55 6.46 -6.20
CA GLN A 51 5.92 5.40 -6.99
C GLN A 51 4.41 5.55 -6.83
N THR A 52 3.75 6.11 -7.85
CA THR A 52 2.32 6.40 -7.80
C THR A 52 1.64 5.77 -8.99
N PHE A 53 0.44 5.21 -8.76
CA PHE A 53 -0.43 4.76 -9.83
C PHE A 53 -1.88 5.13 -9.50
N LEU A 54 -2.67 5.33 -10.57
CA LEU A 54 -4.08 5.67 -10.50
C LEU A 54 -4.91 4.47 -10.97
N VAL A 55 -6.01 4.21 -10.28
CA VAL A 55 -6.94 3.13 -10.63
C VAL A 55 -8.35 3.67 -10.69
N VAL A 56 -9.08 3.32 -11.75
CA VAL A 56 -10.52 3.54 -11.85
C VAL A 56 -11.26 2.29 -11.41
N VAL A 57 -12.20 2.49 -10.50
CA VAL A 57 -13.02 1.46 -9.88
C VAL A 57 -14.34 1.33 -10.64
N PRO A 58 -14.94 0.12 -10.77
CA PRO A 58 -16.17 -0.13 -11.51
C PRO A 58 -17.40 0.74 -11.14
N LEU A 59 -17.42 1.37 -9.96
CA LEU A 59 -18.48 2.29 -9.53
C LEU A 59 -18.20 3.77 -9.89
N HIS A 60 -17.32 4.02 -10.87
CA HIS A 60 -16.87 5.36 -11.33
C HIS A 60 -16.10 6.20 -10.30
N SER A 61 -15.59 5.60 -9.22
CA SER A 61 -14.67 6.26 -8.30
C SER A 61 -13.22 6.10 -8.76
N ILE A 62 -12.39 7.10 -8.45
CA ILE A 62 -10.96 7.10 -8.76
C ILE A 62 -10.17 6.97 -7.46
N VAL A 63 -9.24 6.01 -7.42
CA VAL A 63 -8.36 5.77 -6.28
C VAL A 63 -6.91 5.99 -6.71
N THR A 64 -6.22 6.88 -5.99
CA THR A 64 -4.78 7.13 -6.13
C THR A 64 -4.05 6.50 -4.96
N VAL A 65 -3.09 5.63 -5.22
CA VAL A 65 -2.19 5.10 -4.19
C VAL A 65 -0.80 5.70 -4.42
N ILE A 66 -0.30 6.43 -3.42
CA ILE A 66 1.03 7.06 -3.43
C ILE A 66 1.94 6.27 -2.50
N LEU A 67 3.01 5.71 -3.04
CA LEU A 67 4.07 5.06 -2.26
C LEU A 67 5.29 5.98 -2.20
N PRO A 68 5.49 6.70 -1.08
CA PRO A 68 6.67 7.53 -0.93
C PRO A 68 7.91 6.64 -0.76
N ARG A 69 8.91 6.81 -1.64
CA ARG A 69 10.26 6.32 -1.38
C ARG A 69 11.03 7.45 -0.71
N SER A 70 11.12 7.40 0.62
CA SER A 70 11.90 8.37 1.39
C SER A 70 13.08 7.66 2.08
N THR A 71 14.29 8.20 1.87
CA THR A 71 15.49 7.85 2.64
C THR A 71 15.72 8.80 3.84
N ASN A 72 14.85 9.80 4.01
CA ASN A 72 14.95 10.85 5.03
C ASN A 72 13.57 11.09 5.67
N THR A 73 12.95 10.04 6.20
CA THR A 73 11.72 10.20 7.01
C THR A 73 12.12 10.32 8.47
N THR A 74 12.17 11.54 8.99
CA THR A 74 12.19 11.78 10.44
C THR A 74 10.76 11.66 10.94
N VAL A 75 10.46 10.59 11.69
CA VAL A 75 9.19 10.48 12.40
C VAL A 75 9.24 11.46 13.56
N LEU A 76 8.44 12.53 13.47
CA LEU A 76 8.23 13.42 14.61
C LEU A 76 7.46 12.64 15.69
N LYS A 77 8.10 12.48 16.85
CA LYS A 77 7.50 11.92 18.07
C LYS A 77 6.54 12.91 18.70
#